data_AF-A0A5N7A069-F1
#
_entry.id   AF-A0A5N7A069-F1
#
_cell.length_a   1.000
_cell.length_b   1.000
_cell.length_c   1.000
_cell.angle_alpha   90.00
_cell.angle_beta   90.00
_cell.angle_gamma   90.00
#
_symmetry.space_group_name_H-M   'P 1'
#
loop_
_entity.id
_entity.type
_entity.pdbx_description
1 polymer ?
#
loop_
_entity_poly.entity_id
_entity_poly.type
_entity_poly.pdbx_seq_one_letter_code
_entity_poly.pdbx_strand_id
1 'polypeptide(L)'
;MDDQDNTAFFEQYAQFLPVLDPLTTPNAYYAQCPFLFWAVIGVACRTYPKNPTLLTALARSITDMALLSPASTSAPWHIIQALLLFLTWPMPKDNTRPELTFPLSGSMLHIAMQNGLHIPMSSHEFTKKRIPAPSEAELVRRSELWARCVIVYQRACSIKGHPPRSVMELEQDFGQREVDVQKLSPPLVVERKCQELVARCSAAVLEIGVRTVSLEQERALDILLRTFENQVTDLEAQTSQGNTNLIFPFISSGEAHCHLAHDRIQTTICRLSIQMLHFFKNQTLSSTGCVQRLLCTACSVIGSVQDLSRTPLNLAAAPLQLYFALLLASVALLRILKGPSLPGLDLERARSRFFIAINLLKQMSVQNNDAAAKTVIVLNQLWNSTRAFRKSDGGDFPTLRIRSRLMLSPVVDAVWWWREEHDPQCRSGVPSQGNAPDGIDSNRDSTGAVVNAPIGLMERQEPVLFGDQFLADFEWALGDDGLFPPTELYGSGWVIATKPPMICRSVPGLTEASRYPQPRFVWAPPSILSKRR
;
A
#
# COMPACT_ATOMS: atom_id res chain seq x y z
N MET A 1 -5.08 30.79 -11.18
CA MET A 1 -5.40 29.41 -10.81
C MET A 1 -4.87 29.20 -9.40
N ASP A 2 -5.76 29.10 -8.42
CA ASP A 2 -6.20 30.23 -7.58
C ASP A 2 -6.04 29.81 -6.11
N ASP A 3 -6.17 30.74 -5.17
CA ASP A 3 -6.28 30.47 -3.73
C ASP A 3 -7.27 29.33 -3.41
N GLN A 4 -8.28 29.10 -4.27
CA GLN A 4 -9.32 28.10 -4.12
C GLN A 4 -8.80 26.64 -4.02
N ASP A 5 -7.81 26.23 -4.81
CA ASP A 5 -7.29 24.84 -4.77
C ASP A 5 -6.46 24.60 -3.49
N ASN A 6 -5.77 25.65 -3.02
CA ASN A 6 -5.04 25.63 -1.77
C ASN A 6 -6.00 25.55 -0.58
N THR A 7 -7.09 26.33 -0.61
CA THR A 7 -8.16 26.25 0.40
C THR A 7 -8.76 24.84 0.45
N ALA A 8 -9.06 24.23 -0.70
CA ALA A 8 -9.58 22.87 -0.77
C ALA A 8 -8.60 21.82 -0.17
N PHE A 9 -7.28 21.99 -0.37
CA PHE A 9 -6.27 21.13 0.26
C PHE A 9 -6.36 21.18 1.79
N PHE A 10 -6.36 22.39 2.37
CA PHE A 10 -6.37 22.54 3.83
C PHE A 10 -7.70 22.11 4.47
N GLU A 11 -8.82 22.28 3.78
CA GLU A 11 -10.14 21.86 4.27
C GLU A 11 -10.33 20.34 4.28
N GLN A 12 -9.86 19.64 3.24
CA GLN A 12 -10.18 18.21 3.04
C GLN A 12 -9.01 17.27 3.37
N TYR A 13 -7.76 17.69 3.16
CA TYR A 13 -6.60 16.79 3.15
C TYR A 13 -5.63 17.02 4.31
N ALA A 14 -5.39 18.27 4.70
CA ALA A 14 -4.38 18.62 5.72
C ALA A 14 -4.66 17.96 7.08
N GLN A 15 -5.92 17.65 7.40
CA GLN A 15 -6.30 16.92 8.62
C GLN A 15 -5.69 15.51 8.71
N PHE A 16 -5.44 14.85 7.57
CA PHE A 16 -4.84 13.51 7.53
C PHE A 16 -3.31 13.54 7.54
N LEU A 17 -2.72 14.63 7.07
CA LEU A 17 -1.27 14.79 6.99
C LEU A 17 -0.89 16.28 7.20
N PRO A 18 -0.89 16.76 8.45
CA PRO A 18 -0.61 18.17 8.77
C PRO A 18 0.89 18.44 8.69
N VAL A 19 1.42 18.52 7.48
CA VAL A 19 2.84 18.76 7.20
C VAL A 19 3.11 20.14 6.61
N LEU A 20 2.07 20.89 6.25
CA LEU A 20 2.16 22.22 5.64
C LEU A 20 1.62 23.30 6.57
N ASP A 21 2.10 24.52 6.38
CA ASP A 21 1.66 25.71 7.09
C ASP A 21 0.52 26.39 6.30
N PRO A 22 -0.70 26.49 6.84
CA PRO A 22 -1.83 27.12 6.16
C PRO A 22 -1.62 28.60 5.87
N LEU A 23 -0.67 29.27 6.54
CA LEU A 23 -0.36 30.68 6.32
C LEU A 23 0.59 30.90 5.13
N THR A 24 1.21 29.84 4.61
CA THR A 24 2.12 29.94 3.47
C THR A 24 1.34 29.96 2.16
N THR A 25 1.58 30.99 1.33
CA THR A 25 0.88 31.14 0.05
C THR A 25 1.33 30.09 -0.98
N PRO A 26 0.47 29.71 -1.95
CA PRO A 26 0.85 28.76 -3.01
C PRO A 26 2.09 29.20 -3.80
N ASN A 27 2.20 30.49 -4.11
CA ASN A 27 3.35 31.04 -4.84
C ASN A 27 4.65 30.94 -4.02
N ALA A 28 4.56 31.08 -2.68
CA ALA A 28 5.71 30.86 -1.82
C ALA A 28 6.15 29.39 -1.84
N TYR A 29 5.20 28.44 -1.80
CA TYR A 29 5.53 27.02 -1.97
C TYR A 29 6.17 26.72 -3.33
N TYR A 30 5.67 27.31 -4.42
CA TYR A 30 6.25 27.13 -5.74
C TYR A 30 7.69 27.65 -5.82
N ALA A 31 7.95 28.84 -5.26
CA ALA A 31 9.28 29.43 -5.22
C ALA A 31 10.28 28.62 -4.38
N GLN A 32 9.81 27.95 -3.31
CA GLN A 32 10.64 27.13 -2.43
C GLN A 32 10.91 25.74 -3.00
N CYS A 33 9.87 25.11 -3.58
CA CYS A 33 9.96 23.77 -4.16
C CYS A 33 8.81 23.55 -5.16
N PRO A 34 9.08 23.59 -6.47
CA PRO A 34 8.07 23.33 -7.49
C PRO A 34 7.37 21.97 -7.33
N PHE A 35 8.11 20.94 -6.93
CA PHE A 35 7.52 19.62 -6.69
C PHE A 35 6.49 19.65 -5.55
N LEU A 36 6.79 20.34 -4.45
CA LEU A 36 5.85 20.48 -3.33
C LEU A 36 4.57 21.18 -3.76
N PHE A 37 4.71 22.32 -4.45
CA PHE A 37 3.56 23.03 -5.00
C PHE A 37 2.68 22.12 -5.86
N TRP A 38 3.28 21.43 -6.84
CA TRP A 38 2.52 20.58 -7.73
C TRP A 38 1.95 19.33 -7.05
N ALA A 39 2.60 18.82 -6.01
CA ALA A 39 2.05 17.75 -5.18
C ALA A 39 0.77 18.22 -4.45
N VAL A 40 0.79 19.42 -3.85
CA VAL A 40 -0.41 20.02 -3.22
C VAL A 40 -1.55 20.15 -4.23
N ILE A 41 -1.27 20.74 -5.40
CA ILE A 41 -2.27 20.91 -6.47
C ILE A 41 -2.79 19.55 -6.93
N GLY A 42 -1.92 18.58 -7.18
CA GLY A 42 -2.31 17.23 -7.59
C GLY A 42 -3.23 16.55 -6.57
N VAL A 43 -2.93 16.69 -5.28
CA VAL A 43 -3.78 16.15 -4.21
C VAL A 43 -5.15 16.84 -4.19
N ALA A 44 -5.20 18.18 -4.23
CA ALA A 44 -6.45 18.94 -4.24
C ALA A 44 -7.31 18.63 -5.48
N CYS A 45 -6.70 18.40 -6.64
CA CYS A 45 -7.40 18.08 -7.88
C CYS A 45 -8.26 16.81 -7.81
N ARG A 46 -8.00 15.90 -6.86
CA ARG A 46 -8.77 14.65 -6.70
C ARG A 46 -10.25 14.89 -6.36
N THR A 47 -10.56 16.02 -5.73
CA THR A 47 -11.95 16.38 -5.37
C THR A 47 -12.42 17.63 -6.10
N TYR A 48 -11.70 18.10 -7.11
CA TYR A 48 -12.02 19.32 -7.84
C TYR A 48 -13.12 19.09 -8.89
N PRO A 49 -14.35 19.59 -8.67
CA PRO A 49 -15.49 19.23 -9.52
C PRO A 49 -15.51 19.97 -10.87
N LYS A 50 -14.85 21.13 -10.96
CA LYS A 50 -14.91 21.98 -12.16
C LYS A 50 -14.09 21.42 -13.33
N ASN A 51 -13.04 20.63 -13.05
CA ASN A 51 -12.25 19.97 -14.08
C ASN A 51 -11.76 18.58 -13.61
N PRO A 52 -12.55 17.52 -13.80
CA PRO A 52 -12.19 16.18 -13.35
C PRO A 52 -11.00 15.56 -14.11
N THR A 53 -10.63 16.10 -15.28
CA THR A 53 -9.50 15.59 -16.09
C THR A 53 -8.15 16.16 -15.65
N LEU A 54 -8.15 17.19 -14.80
CA LEU A 54 -6.95 17.92 -14.41
C LEU A 54 -5.93 17.02 -13.68
N LEU A 55 -6.40 16.15 -12.79
CA LEU A 55 -5.53 15.21 -12.08
C LEU A 55 -4.76 14.31 -13.05
N THR A 56 -5.45 13.74 -14.05
CA THR A 56 -4.82 12.88 -15.07
C THR A 56 -3.81 13.66 -15.90
N ALA A 57 -4.12 14.91 -16.25
CA ALA A 57 -3.22 15.77 -17.02
C ALA A 57 -1.92 16.09 -16.26
N LEU A 58 -1.98 16.22 -14.93
CA LEU A 58 -0.82 16.55 -14.09
C LEU A 58 -0.04 15.32 -13.61
N ALA A 59 -0.67 14.14 -13.57
CA ALA A 59 -0.14 12.92 -12.96
C ALA A 59 1.28 12.59 -13.43
N ARG A 60 1.52 12.63 -14.74
CA ARG A 60 2.83 12.30 -15.32
C ARG A 60 3.93 13.25 -14.86
N SER A 61 3.70 14.56 -14.97
CA SER A 61 4.69 15.57 -14.59
C SER A 61 5.01 15.54 -13.10
N ILE A 62 3.99 15.34 -12.25
CA ILE A 62 4.18 15.19 -10.80
C ILE A 62 4.99 13.92 -10.48
N THR A 63 4.69 12.82 -11.17
CA THR A 63 5.43 11.56 -11.02
C THR A 63 6.88 11.69 -11.44
N ASP A 64 7.16 12.40 -12.54
CA ASP A 64 8.53 12.69 -12.99
C ASP A 64 9.29 13.55 -11.98
N MET A 65 8.64 14.55 -11.36
CA MET A 65 9.23 15.33 -10.28
C MET A 65 9.55 14.48 -9.04
N ALA A 66 8.67 13.53 -8.69
CA ALA A 66 8.91 12.60 -7.58
C ALA A 66 10.12 11.68 -7.86
N LEU A 67 10.24 11.16 -9.09
CA LEU A 67 11.39 10.33 -9.51
C LEU A 67 12.71 11.10 -9.49
N LEU A 68 12.69 12.38 -9.86
CA LEU A 68 13.87 13.25 -9.88
C LEU A 68 14.18 13.87 -8.51
N SER A 69 13.34 13.64 -7.50
CA SER A 69 13.47 14.27 -6.19
C SER A 69 14.83 14.02 -5.50
N PRO A 70 15.49 12.85 -5.61
CA PRO A 70 16.80 12.63 -4.99
C PRO A 70 17.92 13.50 -5.59
N ALA A 71 17.74 13.97 -6.84
CA ALA A 71 18.70 14.82 -7.54
C ALA A 71 18.32 16.32 -7.50
N SER A 72 17.22 16.66 -6.82
CA SER A 72 16.72 18.03 -6.76
C SER A 72 17.62 18.95 -5.93
N THR A 73 17.75 20.19 -6.36
CA THR A 73 18.46 21.26 -5.61
C THR A 73 17.56 22.00 -4.63
N SER A 74 16.26 21.68 -4.59
CA SER A 74 15.32 22.26 -3.62
C SER A 74 15.69 21.85 -2.19
N ALA A 75 15.24 22.62 -1.19
CA ALA A 75 15.50 22.27 0.19
C ALA A 75 14.91 20.88 0.53
N PRO A 76 15.69 19.95 1.13
CA PRO A 76 15.24 18.59 1.43
C PRO A 76 13.97 18.52 2.27
N TRP A 77 13.77 19.51 3.15
CA TRP A 77 12.54 19.69 3.92
C TRP A 77 11.28 19.66 3.04
N HIS A 78 11.24 20.49 2.00
CA HIS A 78 10.09 20.59 1.09
C HIS A 78 9.97 19.37 0.17
N ILE A 79 11.10 18.77 -0.23
CA ILE A 79 11.10 17.52 -1.00
C ILE A 79 10.45 16.39 -0.20
N ILE A 80 10.77 16.26 1.09
CA ILE A 80 10.19 15.23 1.96
C ILE A 80 8.69 15.48 2.15
N GLN A 81 8.27 16.73 2.39
CA GLN A 81 6.85 17.08 2.44
C GLN A 81 6.12 16.68 1.15
N ALA A 82 6.71 16.95 -0.02
CA ALA A 82 6.14 16.59 -1.31
C ALA A 82 6.02 15.07 -1.51
N LEU A 83 7.05 14.31 -1.13
CA LEU A 83 7.03 12.85 -1.17
C LEU A 83 5.97 12.27 -0.22
N LEU A 84 5.82 12.84 0.98
CA LEU A 84 4.79 12.43 1.94
C LEU A 84 3.37 12.61 1.36
N LEU A 85 3.10 13.75 0.70
CA LEU A 85 1.83 13.98 0.01
C LEU A 85 1.61 12.96 -1.12
N PHE A 86 2.63 12.78 -1.98
CA PHE A 86 2.57 11.85 -3.11
C PHE A 86 2.30 10.41 -2.66
N LEU A 87 2.95 9.94 -1.59
CA LEU A 87 2.81 8.57 -1.08
C LEU A 87 1.49 8.36 -0.31
N THR A 88 0.95 9.42 0.29
CA THR A 88 -0.33 9.38 1.00
C THR A 88 -1.51 9.38 0.02
N TRP A 89 -1.37 10.11 -1.09
CA TRP A 89 -2.33 10.20 -2.18
C TRP A 89 -1.66 9.98 -3.55
N PRO A 90 -1.39 8.72 -3.94
CA PRO A 90 -0.72 8.43 -5.20
C PRO A 90 -1.44 9.02 -6.41
N MET A 91 -0.65 9.48 -7.38
CA MET A 91 -1.17 9.92 -8.67
C MET A 91 -1.78 8.73 -9.43
N PRO A 92 -2.78 8.98 -10.30
CA PRO A 92 -3.30 7.95 -11.19
C PRO A 92 -2.15 7.24 -11.92
N LYS A 93 -2.21 5.91 -11.96
CA LYS A 93 -1.15 5.13 -12.59
C LYS A 93 -1.18 5.30 -14.11
N ASP A 94 0.01 5.38 -14.67
CA ASP A 94 0.25 5.15 -16.09
C ASP A 94 0.66 3.68 -16.25
N ASN A 95 -0.16 2.88 -16.96
CA ASN A 95 0.09 1.44 -17.12
C ASN A 95 1.37 1.13 -17.90
N THR A 96 2.02 2.14 -18.49
CA THR A 96 3.32 1.98 -19.15
C THR A 96 4.51 2.08 -18.19
N ARG A 97 4.27 2.40 -16.91
CA ARG A 97 5.32 2.66 -15.93
C ARG A 97 5.20 1.74 -14.72
N PRO A 98 6.33 1.31 -14.14
CA PRO A 98 6.32 0.50 -12.94
C PRO A 98 5.74 1.28 -11.77
N GLU A 99 5.19 0.55 -10.80
CA GLU A 99 4.65 1.12 -9.57
C GLU A 99 5.77 1.71 -8.69
N LEU A 100 5.59 2.96 -8.23
CA LEU A 100 6.67 3.74 -7.61
C LEU A 100 6.54 3.96 -6.10
N THR A 101 5.40 3.65 -5.49
CA THR A 101 5.13 3.93 -4.07
C THR A 101 6.21 3.33 -3.18
N PHE A 102 6.57 2.06 -3.39
CA PHE A 102 7.57 1.40 -2.54
C PHE A 102 8.99 1.94 -2.75
N PRO A 103 9.53 2.01 -3.99
CA PRO A 103 10.82 2.64 -4.25
C PRO A 103 10.92 4.08 -3.70
N LEU A 104 9.91 4.92 -3.98
CA LEU A 104 9.91 6.31 -3.53
C LEU A 104 9.78 6.43 -2.00
N SER A 105 9.08 5.52 -1.33
CA SER A 105 9.03 5.49 0.14
C SER A 105 10.41 5.21 0.75
N GLY A 106 11.20 4.32 0.15
CA GLY A 106 12.59 4.09 0.53
C GLY A 106 13.48 5.30 0.25
N SER A 107 13.34 5.91 -0.94
CA SER A 107 14.05 7.14 -1.29
C SER A 107 13.74 8.28 -0.31
N MET A 108 12.47 8.48 0.06
CA MET A 108 12.06 9.47 1.06
C MET A 108 12.76 9.25 2.39
N LEU A 109 12.78 8.01 2.89
CA LEU A 109 13.43 7.67 4.15
C LEU A 109 14.94 7.95 4.09
N HIS A 110 15.60 7.58 2.98
CA HIS A 110 17.03 7.85 2.81
C HIS A 110 17.35 9.34 2.67
N ILE A 111 16.52 10.13 1.97
CA ILE A 111 16.67 11.59 1.91
C ILE A 111 16.53 12.19 3.31
N ALA A 112 15.55 11.73 4.10
CA ALA A 112 15.38 12.16 5.49
C ALA A 112 16.60 11.82 6.36
N MET A 113 17.15 10.61 6.23
CA MET A 113 18.35 10.19 6.95
C MET A 113 19.59 10.97 6.55
N GLN A 114 19.80 11.19 5.25
CA GLN A 114 20.92 11.98 4.71
C GLN A 114 20.92 13.42 5.25
N ASN A 115 19.76 13.93 5.68
CA ASN A 115 19.60 15.26 6.26
C ASN A 115 19.42 15.24 7.79
N GLY A 116 19.74 14.13 8.46
CA GLY A 116 19.80 14.05 9.91
C GLY A 116 18.44 14.07 10.62
N LEU A 117 17.32 13.82 9.93
CA LEU A 117 15.99 13.84 10.57
C LEU A 117 15.77 12.71 11.57
N HIS A 118 16.47 11.58 11.41
CA HIS A 118 16.46 10.44 12.32
C HIS A 118 17.19 10.68 13.65
N ILE A 119 18.01 11.74 13.73
CA ILE A 119 18.71 12.14 14.96
C ILE A 119 18.57 13.68 15.09
N PRO A 120 17.37 14.19 15.45
CA PRO A 120 17.08 15.62 15.43
C PRO A 120 18.08 16.46 16.23
N MET A 121 18.55 15.95 17.38
CA MET A 121 19.52 16.63 18.26
C MET A 121 20.90 16.82 17.61
N SER A 122 21.35 15.84 16.83
CA SER A 122 22.67 15.84 16.15
C SER A 122 22.57 16.10 14.65
N SER A 123 21.42 16.56 14.18
CA SER A 123 21.16 16.87 12.76
C SER A 123 22.16 17.85 12.12
N HIS A 124 22.84 18.67 12.92
CA HIS A 124 23.90 19.57 12.45
C HIS A 124 25.15 18.82 11.94
N GLU A 125 25.35 17.56 12.31
CA GLU A 125 26.44 16.70 11.81
C GLU A 125 26.23 16.28 10.34
N PHE A 126 25.00 16.43 9.83
CA PHE A 126 24.60 16.07 8.48
C PHE A 126 24.69 17.24 7.48
N THR A 127 25.15 18.41 7.93
CA THR A 127 25.34 19.59 7.06
C THR A 127 26.82 19.95 6.95
N LYS A 128 27.24 20.37 5.75
CA LYS A 128 28.59 20.90 5.50
C LYS A 128 28.81 22.29 6.11
N LYS A 129 27.73 23.00 6.45
CA LYS A 129 27.78 24.35 6.99
C LYS A 129 27.54 24.30 8.50
N ARG A 130 28.36 25.02 9.26
CA ARG A 130 28.13 25.20 10.69
C ARG A 130 26.82 25.98 10.88
N ILE A 131 25.79 25.29 11.35
CA ILE A 131 24.50 25.89 11.71
C ILE A 131 24.42 26.00 13.24
N PRO A 132 23.70 27.00 13.77
CA PRO A 132 23.35 27.04 15.19
C PRO A 132 22.62 25.77 15.62
N ALA A 133 22.65 25.47 16.91
CA ALA A 133 21.80 24.42 17.47
C ALA A 133 20.32 24.73 17.15
N PRO A 134 19.54 23.73 16.70
CA PRO A 134 18.14 23.94 16.36
C PRO A 134 17.35 24.37 17.61
N SER A 135 16.38 25.27 17.40
CA SER A 135 15.43 25.63 18.46
C SER A 135 14.57 24.44 18.86
N GLU A 136 13.97 24.48 20.05
CA GLU A 136 13.06 23.41 20.50
C GLU A 136 11.89 23.20 19.52
N ALA A 137 11.27 24.27 19.02
CA ALA A 137 10.21 24.19 18.02
C ALA A 137 10.69 23.54 16.71
N GLU A 138 11.94 23.77 16.31
CA GLU A 138 12.52 23.14 15.14
C GLU A 138 12.82 21.65 15.36
N LEU A 139 13.28 21.28 16.55
CA LEU A 139 13.45 19.89 16.94
C LEU A 139 12.11 19.13 16.88
N VAL A 140 11.04 19.70 17.46
CA VAL A 140 9.69 19.11 17.39
C VAL A 140 9.28 18.90 15.93
N ARG A 141 9.38 19.93 15.09
CA ARG A 141 9.02 19.82 13.66
C ARG A 141 9.82 18.73 12.93
N ARG A 142 11.12 18.62 13.20
CA ARG A 142 11.98 17.58 12.62
C ARG A 142 11.57 16.18 13.10
N SER A 143 11.32 16.02 14.39
CA SER A 143 10.86 14.76 14.99
C SER A 143 9.51 14.32 14.42
N GLU A 144 8.57 15.25 14.25
CA GLU A 144 7.28 14.92 13.66
C GLU A 144 7.38 14.57 12.17
N LEU A 145 8.20 15.31 11.40
CA LEU A 145 8.43 15.00 9.99
C LEU A 145 9.07 13.62 9.82
N TRP A 146 10.06 13.28 10.66
CA TRP A 146 10.66 11.95 10.73
C TRP A 146 9.63 10.87 11.05
N ALA A 147 8.82 11.05 12.09
CA ALA A 147 7.79 10.09 12.47
C ALA A 147 6.79 9.83 11.32
N ARG A 148 6.38 10.88 10.59
CA ARG A 148 5.52 10.75 9.40
C ARG A 148 6.21 9.98 8.27
N CYS A 149 7.50 10.21 8.04
CA CYS A 149 8.29 9.43 7.06
C CYS A 149 8.29 7.94 7.40
N VAL A 150 8.54 7.60 8.67
CA VAL A 150 8.55 6.21 9.14
C VAL A 150 7.18 5.56 8.98
N ILE A 151 6.11 6.24 9.40
CA ILE A 151 4.73 5.75 9.28
C ILE A 151 4.37 5.49 7.81
N VAL A 152 4.63 6.44 6.92
CA VAL A 152 4.32 6.31 5.48
C VAL A 152 5.14 5.18 4.84
N TYR A 153 6.42 5.03 5.19
CA TYR A 153 7.24 3.92 4.73
C TYR A 153 6.70 2.57 5.21
N GLN A 154 6.38 2.43 6.50
CA GLN A 154 5.85 1.18 7.06
C GLN A 154 4.49 0.82 6.43
N ARG A 155 3.62 1.81 6.22
CA ARG A 155 2.36 1.63 5.48
C ARG A 155 2.61 1.17 4.04
N ALA A 156 3.56 1.77 3.34
CA ALA A 156 3.94 1.35 1.97
C ALA A 156 4.42 -0.11 1.94
N CYS A 157 5.23 -0.55 2.91
CA CYS A 157 5.60 -1.96 3.07
C CYS A 157 4.38 -2.86 3.22
N SER A 158 3.49 -2.54 4.18
CA SER A 158 2.26 -3.32 4.43
C SER A 158 1.35 -3.39 3.22
N ILE A 159 1.17 -2.27 2.51
CA ILE A 159 0.38 -2.20 1.27
C ILE A 159 1.00 -3.08 0.19
N LYS A 160 2.33 -3.19 0.11
CA LYS A 160 2.98 -4.13 -0.82
C LYS A 160 3.03 -5.59 -0.36
N GLY A 161 2.61 -5.86 0.87
CA GLY A 161 2.79 -7.16 1.51
C GLY A 161 4.25 -7.47 1.82
N HIS A 162 5.11 -6.46 1.94
CA HIS A 162 6.48 -6.58 2.42
C HIS A 162 6.53 -6.40 3.94
N PRO A 163 7.47 -7.03 4.65
CA PRO A 163 7.65 -6.79 6.07
C PRO A 163 8.06 -5.34 6.32
N PRO A 164 7.25 -4.55 7.06
CA PRO A 164 7.68 -3.25 7.52
C PRO A 164 8.89 -3.44 8.45
N ARG A 165 9.96 -2.67 8.22
CA ARG A 165 11.10 -2.69 9.14
C ARG A 165 10.79 -1.82 10.34
N SER A 166 11.15 -2.31 11.52
CA SER A 166 11.25 -1.45 12.69
C SER A 166 12.39 -0.47 12.43
N VAL A 167 12.06 0.82 12.38
CA VAL A 167 13.07 1.89 12.23
C VAL A 167 13.64 2.26 13.61
N MET A 168 13.24 1.51 14.65
CA MET A 168 13.66 1.75 16.01
C MET A 168 15.16 1.59 16.23
N GLU A 169 15.82 0.75 15.42
CA GLU A 169 17.26 0.49 15.49
C GLU A 169 18.10 1.65 14.93
N LEU A 170 17.50 2.59 14.19
CA LEU A 170 18.20 3.76 13.63
C LEU A 170 18.30 4.93 14.61
N GLU A 171 17.58 4.87 15.75
CA GLU A 171 17.60 5.89 16.79
C GLU A 171 18.64 5.48 17.84
N GLN A 172 19.80 6.15 17.85
CA GLN A 172 21.02 5.70 18.56
C GLN A 172 20.90 5.64 20.09
N ASP A 173 19.98 6.38 20.71
CA ASP A 173 19.83 6.46 22.18
C ASP A 173 18.39 6.21 22.65
N PHE A 174 18.19 5.13 23.43
CA PHE A 174 16.89 4.75 24.00
C PHE A 174 16.27 5.84 24.89
N GLY A 175 17.07 6.55 25.67
CA GLY A 175 16.59 7.64 26.54
C GLY A 175 16.19 8.90 25.77
N GLN A 176 16.93 9.24 24.71
CA GLN A 176 16.61 10.38 23.85
C GLN A 176 15.32 10.13 23.04
N ARG A 177 15.08 8.88 22.64
CA ARG A 177 13.86 8.44 21.98
C ARG A 177 12.60 8.69 22.81
N GLU A 178 12.60 8.37 24.10
CA GLU A 178 11.43 8.57 24.95
C GLU A 178 11.09 10.05 25.08
N VAL A 179 12.13 10.88 25.21
CA VAL A 179 12.00 12.35 25.24
C VAL A 179 11.50 12.89 23.89
N ASP A 180 11.98 12.36 22.77
CA ASP A 180 11.55 12.80 21.44
C ASP A 180 10.13 12.33 21.10
N VAL A 181 9.70 11.16 21.58
CA VAL A 181 8.31 10.66 21.45
C VAL A 181 7.34 11.47 22.31
N GLN A 182 7.74 11.91 23.50
CA GLN A 182 6.92 12.78 24.36
C GLN A 182 6.65 14.16 23.74
N LYS A 183 7.48 14.59 22.79
CA LYS A 183 7.34 15.87 22.08
C LYS A 183 6.43 15.79 20.85
N LEU A 184 6.02 14.60 20.42
CA LEU A 184 5.13 14.42 19.28
C LEU A 184 3.68 14.71 19.68
N SER A 185 2.89 15.18 18.72
CA SER A 185 1.44 15.27 18.89
C SER A 185 0.82 13.92 19.27
N PRO A 186 -0.15 13.87 20.20
CA PRO A 186 -0.73 12.59 20.67
C PRO A 186 -1.26 11.66 19.55
N PRO A 187 -1.97 12.16 18.51
CA PRO A 187 -2.43 11.30 17.42
C PRO A 187 -1.27 10.65 16.64
N LEU A 188 -0.17 11.40 16.46
CA LEU A 188 1.02 10.90 15.77
C LEU A 188 1.73 9.82 16.59
N VAL A 189 1.73 9.92 17.92
CA VAL A 189 2.25 8.87 18.82
C VAL A 189 1.44 7.59 18.66
N VAL A 190 0.11 7.67 18.64
CA VAL A 190 -0.77 6.50 18.47
C VAL A 190 -0.53 5.85 17.11
N GLU A 191 -0.47 6.63 16.03
CA GLU A 191 -0.15 6.13 14.69
C GLU A 191 1.20 5.41 14.65
N ARG A 192 2.24 6.02 15.22
CA ARG A 192 3.60 5.43 15.28
C ARG A 192 3.58 4.11 16.06
N LYS A 193 2.93 4.06 17.23
CA LYS A 193 2.81 2.84 18.03
C LYS A 193 2.06 1.74 17.29
N CYS A 194 1.00 2.09 16.56
CA CYS A 194 0.23 1.15 15.73
C CYS A 194 1.08 0.53 14.62
N GLN A 195 1.84 1.34 13.88
CA GLN A 195 2.71 0.83 12.81
C GLN A 195 3.85 -0.01 13.36
N GLU A 196 4.42 0.38 14.51
CA GLU A 196 5.47 -0.40 15.17
C GLU A 196 4.98 -1.78 15.66
N LEU A 197 3.77 -1.84 16.24
CA LEU A 197 3.13 -3.11 16.61
C LEU A 197 2.98 -4.04 15.40
N VAL A 198 2.52 -3.49 14.28
CA VAL A 198 2.38 -4.22 13.02
C VAL A 198 3.73 -4.70 12.48
N ALA A 199 4.78 -3.87 12.54
CA ALA A 199 6.12 -4.21 12.10
C ALA A 199 6.72 -5.36 12.93
N ARG A 200 6.68 -5.24 14.27
CA ARG A 200 7.16 -6.28 15.19
C ARG A 200 6.39 -7.59 15.06
N CYS A 201 5.07 -7.52 14.92
CA CYS A 201 4.24 -8.70 14.68
C CYS A 201 4.62 -9.38 13.35
N SER A 202 4.78 -8.60 12.28
CA SER A 202 5.17 -9.11 10.97
C SER A 202 6.53 -9.82 11.00
N ALA A 203 7.53 -9.23 11.66
CA ALA A 203 8.85 -9.83 11.81
C ALA A 203 8.77 -11.17 12.56
N ALA A 204 8.09 -11.21 13.70
CA ALA A 204 7.98 -12.42 14.51
C ALA A 204 7.17 -13.54 13.82
N VAL A 205 6.16 -13.19 13.01
CA VAL A 205 5.45 -14.17 12.17
C VAL A 205 6.35 -14.76 11.09
N LEU A 206 7.27 -13.98 10.50
CA LEU A 206 8.22 -14.50 9.53
C LEU A 206 9.24 -15.46 10.17
N GLU A 207 9.65 -15.21 11.42
CA GLU A 207 10.52 -16.11 12.18
C GLU A 207 9.88 -17.48 12.44
N ILE A 208 8.58 -17.52 12.75
CA ILE A 208 7.83 -18.78 12.90
C ILE A 208 7.77 -19.53 11.56
N GLY A 209 7.68 -18.79 10.45
CA GLY A 209 7.56 -19.31 9.10
C GLY A 209 6.11 -19.40 8.63
N VAL A 210 5.88 -18.96 7.39
CA VAL A 210 4.52 -18.79 6.83
C VAL A 210 4.17 -19.72 5.68
N ARG A 211 5.14 -20.37 5.03
CA ARG A 211 4.90 -21.19 3.82
C ARG A 211 4.21 -22.52 4.13
N THR A 212 4.81 -23.30 5.02
CA THR A 212 4.29 -24.59 5.51
C THR A 212 4.24 -24.51 7.03
N VAL A 213 3.03 -24.41 7.57
CA VAL A 213 2.81 -24.20 9.01
C VAL A 213 2.34 -25.52 9.61
N SER A 214 3.17 -26.13 10.44
CA SER A 214 2.80 -27.33 11.21
C SER A 214 1.75 -26.99 12.28
N LEU A 215 1.09 -28.00 12.85
CA LEU A 215 0.14 -27.76 13.94
C LEU A 215 0.78 -27.07 15.16
N GLU A 216 2.04 -27.38 15.45
CA GLU A 216 2.81 -26.72 16.51
C GLU A 216 3.08 -25.25 16.19
N GLN A 217 3.50 -24.96 14.95
CA GLN A 217 3.69 -23.59 14.48
C GLN A 217 2.37 -22.80 14.44
N GLU A 218 1.24 -23.45 14.12
CA GLU A 218 -0.09 -22.81 14.20
C GLU A 218 -0.45 -22.41 15.63
N ARG A 219 -0.15 -23.26 16.61
CA ARG A 219 -0.38 -22.95 18.03
C ARG A 219 0.54 -21.83 18.51
N ALA A 220 1.82 -21.87 18.13
CA ALA A 220 2.78 -20.81 18.42
C ALA A 220 2.34 -19.47 17.80
N LEU A 221 1.89 -19.50 16.54
CA LEU A 221 1.35 -18.36 15.84
C LEU A 221 0.10 -17.80 16.53
N ASP A 222 -0.81 -18.65 17.01
CA ASP A 222 -1.99 -18.19 17.74
C ASP A 222 -1.62 -17.45 19.04
N ILE A 223 -0.72 -18.02 19.84
CA ILE A 223 -0.22 -17.39 21.08
C ILE A 223 0.44 -16.04 20.78
N LEU A 224 1.26 -15.99 19.74
CA LEU A 224 1.95 -14.78 19.31
C LEU A 224 0.95 -13.70 18.88
N LEU A 225 -0.01 -14.03 18.01
CA LEU A 225 -1.00 -13.08 17.53
C LEU A 225 -1.88 -12.57 18.67
N ARG A 226 -2.31 -13.43 19.60
CA ARG A 226 -3.07 -12.99 20.78
C ARG A 226 -2.27 -12.05 21.68
N THR A 227 -0.95 -12.26 21.80
CA THR A 227 -0.07 -11.34 22.54
C THR A 227 -0.03 -9.95 21.91
N PHE A 228 0.03 -9.87 20.58
CA PHE A 228 -0.04 -8.59 19.87
C PHE A 228 -1.45 -7.99 19.90
N GLU A 229 -2.51 -8.80 19.80
CA GLU A 229 -3.90 -8.32 19.97
C GLU A 229 -4.09 -7.68 21.35
N ASN A 230 -3.50 -8.24 22.41
CA ASN A 230 -3.55 -7.67 23.76
C ASN A 230 -2.77 -6.35 23.85
N GLN A 231 -1.58 -6.25 23.25
CA GLN A 231 -0.85 -4.98 23.18
C GLN A 231 -1.66 -3.87 22.47
N VAL A 232 -2.46 -4.21 21.45
CA VAL A 232 -3.38 -3.25 20.83
C VAL A 232 -4.50 -2.85 21.79
N THR A 233 -5.01 -3.78 22.61
CA THR A 233 -6.02 -3.48 23.65
C THR A 233 -5.46 -2.53 24.71
N ASP A 234 -4.22 -2.74 25.13
CA ASP A 234 -3.54 -1.86 26.08
C ASP A 234 -3.34 -0.46 25.48
N LEU A 235 -3.03 -0.38 24.19
CA LEU A 235 -2.93 0.89 23.47
C LEU A 235 -4.28 1.62 23.37
N GLU A 236 -5.37 0.90 23.05
CA GLU A 236 -6.73 1.45 23.03
C GLU A 236 -7.17 1.96 24.41
N ALA A 237 -6.81 1.26 25.49
CA ALA A 237 -7.07 1.68 26.86
C ALA A 237 -6.28 2.95 27.22
N GLN A 238 -5.00 3.02 26.83
CA GLN A 238 -4.16 4.22 27.02
C GLN A 238 -4.73 5.44 26.30
N THR A 239 -5.19 5.31 25.06
CA THR A 239 -5.84 6.40 24.32
C THR A 239 -7.14 6.85 25.01
N SER A 240 -7.93 5.91 25.53
CA SER A 240 -9.20 6.21 26.19
C SER A 240 -9.03 6.89 27.56
N GLN A 241 -7.96 6.56 28.30
CA GLN A 241 -7.68 7.08 29.64
C GLN A 241 -6.78 8.33 29.63
N GLY A 242 -5.87 8.44 28.66
CA GLY A 242 -4.90 9.53 28.53
C GLY A 242 -5.54 10.86 28.16
N ASN A 243 -6.60 10.84 27.34
CA ASN A 243 -7.29 12.06 26.89
C ASN A 243 -8.23 12.69 27.92
N THR A 244 -8.48 12.04 29.07
CA THR A 244 -9.29 12.63 30.15
C THR A 244 -8.49 13.30 31.25
N ASN A 245 -7.22 12.92 31.45
CA ASN A 245 -6.51 13.30 32.69
C ASN A 245 -5.30 14.23 32.48
N LEU A 246 -4.78 14.41 31.27
CA LEU A 246 -3.73 15.39 31.02
C LEU A 246 -3.92 16.04 29.63
N ILE A 247 -3.77 17.36 29.62
CA ILE A 247 -3.37 18.24 28.51
C ILE A 247 -4.47 18.95 27.67
N PHE A 248 -4.46 20.29 27.82
CA PHE A 248 -5.07 21.38 27.04
C PHE A 248 -6.49 21.89 27.41
N PRO A 249 -6.60 22.89 28.32
CA PRO A 249 -7.85 23.65 28.51
C PRO A 249 -8.23 24.55 27.30
N PHE A 250 -7.49 24.48 26.19
CA PHE A 250 -7.64 25.31 25.00
C PHE A 250 -8.15 24.55 23.76
N ILE A 251 -8.29 23.23 23.80
CA ILE A 251 -8.84 22.45 22.68
C ILE A 251 -10.36 22.43 22.80
N SER A 252 -11.06 22.76 21.72
CA SER A 252 -12.51 22.73 21.71
C SER A 252 -13.03 21.31 21.87
N SER A 253 -14.23 21.14 22.46
CA SER A 253 -14.85 19.82 22.63
C SER A 253 -15.03 19.05 21.31
N GLY A 254 -15.14 19.77 20.18
CA GLY A 254 -15.21 19.19 18.84
C GLY A 254 -13.88 18.60 18.36
N GLU A 255 -12.76 19.30 18.58
CA GLU A 255 -11.42 18.83 18.19
C GLU A 255 -10.97 17.61 19.01
N ALA A 256 -11.26 17.59 20.32
CA ALA A 256 -10.99 16.43 21.15
C ALA A 256 -11.75 15.18 20.67
N HIS A 257 -13.00 15.34 20.21
CA HIS A 257 -13.80 14.25 19.68
C HIS A 257 -13.25 13.71 18.35
N CYS A 258 -12.79 14.58 17.44
CA CYS A 258 -12.24 14.11 16.17
C CYS A 258 -10.89 13.40 16.35
N HIS A 259 -10.05 13.83 17.29
CA HIS A 259 -8.80 13.14 17.62
C HIS A 259 -9.07 11.73 18.16
N LEU A 260 -10.03 11.58 19.08
CA LEU A 260 -10.38 10.27 19.62
C LEU A 260 -10.96 9.33 18.54
N ALA A 261 -11.76 9.88 17.61
CA ALA A 261 -12.29 9.10 16.48
C ALA A 261 -11.16 8.63 15.54
N HIS A 262 -10.20 9.50 15.25
CA HIS A 262 -9.03 9.16 14.44
C HIS A 262 -8.16 8.09 15.12
N ASP A 263 -7.82 8.26 16.39
CA ASP A 263 -7.02 7.29 17.14
C ASP A 263 -7.70 5.91 17.18
N ARG A 264 -9.02 5.89 17.39
CA ARG A 264 -9.82 4.67 17.34
C ARG A 264 -9.78 4.00 15.97
N ILE A 265 -9.83 4.77 14.88
CA ILE A 265 -9.67 4.22 13.53
C ILE A 265 -8.28 3.58 13.39
N GLN A 266 -7.22 4.26 13.82
CA GLN A 266 -5.84 3.76 13.69
C GLN A 266 -5.61 2.46 14.49
N THR A 267 -6.07 2.40 15.74
CA THR A 267 -5.93 1.19 16.57
C THR A 267 -6.77 0.03 16.02
N THR A 268 -7.98 0.29 15.51
CA THR A 268 -8.81 -0.75 14.89
C THR A 268 -8.17 -1.29 13.60
N ILE A 269 -7.54 -0.43 12.79
CA ILE A 269 -6.79 -0.84 11.59
C ILE A 269 -5.56 -1.66 11.97
N CYS A 270 -4.84 -1.26 13.02
CA CYS A 270 -3.71 -2.02 13.58
C CYS A 270 -4.16 -3.44 13.99
N ARG A 271 -5.25 -3.53 14.77
CA ARG A 271 -5.86 -4.79 15.19
C ARG A 271 -6.24 -5.67 14.01
N LEU A 272 -6.92 -5.10 13.00
CA LEU A 272 -7.30 -5.83 11.79
C LEU A 272 -6.06 -6.39 11.08
N SER A 273 -5.03 -5.56 10.91
CA SER A 273 -3.79 -5.93 10.24
C SER A 273 -3.10 -7.13 10.90
N ILE A 274 -3.08 -7.18 12.24
CA ILE A 274 -2.57 -8.32 13.01
C ILE A 274 -3.49 -9.54 12.85
N GLN A 275 -4.80 -9.37 12.98
CA GLN A 275 -5.76 -10.48 12.90
C GLN A 275 -5.84 -11.10 11.51
N MET A 276 -5.53 -10.37 10.43
CA MET A 276 -5.40 -10.93 9.08
C MET A 276 -4.38 -12.06 9.01
N LEU A 277 -3.37 -12.06 9.89
CA LEU A 277 -2.36 -13.11 9.96
C LEU A 277 -2.90 -14.43 10.55
N HIS A 278 -4.11 -14.44 11.14
CA HIS A 278 -4.75 -15.70 11.54
C HIS A 278 -5.11 -16.59 10.35
N PHE A 279 -5.31 -16.04 9.15
CA PHE A 279 -5.60 -16.84 7.94
C PHE A 279 -4.44 -17.74 7.50
N PHE A 280 -3.25 -17.61 8.09
CA PHE A 280 -2.16 -18.56 7.89
C PHE A 280 -2.42 -19.90 8.59
N LYS A 281 -3.34 -19.94 9.57
CA LYS A 281 -3.75 -21.15 10.28
C LYS A 281 -4.87 -21.86 9.53
N ASN A 282 -4.87 -23.18 9.54
CA ASN A 282 -5.93 -24.01 8.98
C ASN A 282 -6.65 -24.80 10.08
N GLN A 283 -5.90 -25.48 10.94
CA GLN A 283 -6.46 -26.42 11.93
C GLN A 283 -6.99 -25.70 13.17
N THR A 284 -6.28 -24.67 13.61
CA THR A 284 -6.60 -23.89 14.83
C THR A 284 -7.48 -22.66 14.56
N LEU A 285 -7.83 -22.40 13.29
CA LEU A 285 -8.61 -21.24 12.89
C LEU A 285 -10.01 -21.26 13.53
N SER A 286 -10.67 -22.42 13.49
CA SER A 286 -12.05 -22.61 13.99
C SER A 286 -12.14 -22.74 15.51
N SER A 287 -11.08 -23.17 16.20
CA SER A 287 -11.11 -23.53 17.62
C SER A 287 -10.73 -22.40 18.59
N THR A 288 -10.12 -21.33 18.10
CA THR A 288 -9.50 -20.26 18.92
C THR A 288 -10.37 -19.00 19.08
N GLY A 289 -11.58 -19.01 18.49
CA GLY A 289 -12.47 -17.85 18.42
C GLY A 289 -11.90 -16.66 17.64
N CYS A 290 -10.76 -16.82 16.96
CA CYS A 290 -10.09 -15.75 16.24
C CYS A 290 -10.92 -15.24 15.04
N VAL A 291 -11.69 -16.12 14.39
CA VAL A 291 -12.59 -15.75 13.28
C VAL A 291 -13.68 -14.78 13.74
N GLN A 292 -14.27 -15.00 14.92
CA GLN A 292 -15.27 -14.09 15.48
C GLN A 292 -14.66 -12.73 15.81
N ARG A 293 -13.46 -12.70 16.42
CA ARG A 293 -12.75 -11.44 16.70
C ARG A 293 -12.42 -10.68 15.41
N LEU A 294 -11.92 -11.39 14.39
CA LEU A 294 -11.62 -10.82 13.08
C LEU A 294 -12.88 -10.26 12.40
N LEU A 295 -14.00 -10.99 12.41
CA LEU A 295 -15.29 -10.52 11.90
C LEU A 295 -15.72 -9.22 12.58
N CYS A 296 -15.66 -9.19 13.92
CA CYS A 296 -16.00 -8.01 14.70
C CYS A 296 -15.10 -6.81 14.36
N THR A 297 -13.78 -7.00 14.31
CA THR A 297 -12.82 -5.94 13.96
C THR A 297 -13.04 -5.43 12.54
N ALA A 298 -13.22 -6.31 11.56
CA ALA A 298 -13.50 -5.92 10.16
C ALA A 298 -14.80 -5.11 10.05
N CYS A 299 -15.85 -5.52 10.74
CA CYS A 299 -17.10 -4.74 10.83
C CYS A 299 -16.89 -3.37 11.49
N SER A 300 -16.03 -3.29 12.52
CA SER A 300 -15.70 -2.04 13.20
C SER A 300 -14.90 -1.08 12.31
N VAL A 301 -13.92 -1.56 11.55
CA VAL A 301 -13.19 -0.73 10.56
C VAL A 301 -14.16 -0.12 9.56
N ILE A 302 -15.04 -0.93 8.97
CA ILE A 302 -16.04 -0.46 8.00
C ILE A 302 -17.01 0.53 8.66
N GLY A 303 -17.40 0.27 9.92
CA GLY A 303 -18.21 1.19 10.71
C GLY A 303 -17.57 2.55 10.91
N SER A 304 -16.30 2.59 11.34
CA SER A 304 -15.62 3.85 11.58
C SER A 304 -15.40 4.65 10.29
N VAL A 305 -15.12 4.01 9.16
CA VAL A 305 -15.02 4.70 7.85
C VAL A 305 -16.40 5.17 7.37
N GLN A 306 -17.47 4.43 7.66
CA GLN A 306 -18.83 4.88 7.40
C GLN A 306 -19.18 6.11 8.23
N ASP A 307 -18.78 6.15 9.50
CA ASP A 307 -19.01 7.32 10.36
C ASP A 307 -18.24 8.53 9.83
N LEU A 308 -17.02 8.34 9.34
CA LEU A 308 -16.26 9.39 8.65
C LEU A 308 -16.98 9.91 7.39
N SER A 309 -17.63 9.04 6.63
CA SER A 309 -18.41 9.43 5.43
C SER A 309 -19.66 10.26 5.72
N ARG A 310 -20.10 10.32 6.99
CA ARG A 310 -21.24 11.15 7.43
C ARG A 310 -20.83 12.58 7.80
N THR A 311 -19.53 12.82 7.91
CA THR A 311 -18.95 14.15 8.12
C THR A 311 -18.90 14.90 6.77
N PRO A 312 -18.66 16.23 6.73
CA PRO A 312 -18.51 16.96 5.45
C PRO A 312 -17.25 16.59 4.65
N LEU A 313 -16.48 15.59 5.10
CA LEU A 313 -15.35 15.06 4.39
C LEU A 313 -15.78 14.32 3.12
N ASN A 314 -15.14 14.63 2.01
CA ASN A 314 -15.22 13.82 0.80
C ASN A 314 -14.32 12.57 0.93
N LEU A 315 -14.89 11.36 0.84
CA LEU A 315 -14.11 10.11 0.90
C LEU A 315 -13.08 9.96 -0.23
N ALA A 316 -13.24 10.65 -1.36
CA ALA A 316 -12.22 10.71 -2.41
C ALA A 316 -10.93 11.46 -1.96
N ALA A 317 -11.01 12.24 -0.87
CA ALA A 317 -9.87 12.86 -0.19
C ALA A 317 -9.22 11.95 0.87
N ALA A 318 -9.80 10.79 1.18
CA ALA A 318 -9.25 9.87 2.17
C ALA A 318 -7.84 9.39 1.76
N PRO A 319 -6.92 9.24 2.73
CA PRO A 319 -5.57 8.73 2.44
C PRO A 319 -5.62 7.27 2.02
N LEU A 320 -4.61 6.83 1.26
CA LEU A 320 -4.48 5.46 0.74
C LEU A 320 -4.63 4.38 1.83
N GLN A 321 -4.21 4.68 3.06
CA GLN A 321 -4.35 3.79 4.21
C GLN A 321 -5.81 3.40 4.52
N LEU A 322 -6.77 4.31 4.36
CA LEU A 322 -8.18 4.01 4.64
C LEU A 322 -8.79 3.12 3.55
N TYR A 323 -8.44 3.35 2.29
CA TYR A 323 -8.75 2.43 1.20
C TYR A 323 -8.18 1.04 1.49
N PHE A 324 -6.91 0.97 1.90
CA PHE A 324 -6.25 -0.30 2.22
C PHE A 324 -6.94 -1.04 3.39
N ALA A 325 -7.34 -0.31 4.43
CA ALA A 325 -8.08 -0.88 5.55
C ALA A 325 -9.45 -1.46 5.12
N LEU A 326 -10.19 -0.75 4.26
CA LEU A 326 -11.43 -1.26 3.68
C LEU A 326 -11.19 -2.51 2.82
N LEU A 327 -10.10 -2.55 2.06
CA LEU A 327 -9.73 -3.73 1.27
C LEU A 327 -9.46 -4.95 2.15
N LEU A 328 -8.66 -4.80 3.21
CA LEU A 328 -8.40 -5.88 4.18
C LEU A 328 -9.71 -6.34 4.84
N ALA A 329 -10.55 -5.41 5.31
CA ALA A 329 -11.81 -5.72 5.98
C ALA A 329 -12.79 -6.44 5.04
N SER A 330 -12.92 -5.95 3.80
CA SER A 330 -13.83 -6.54 2.80
C SER A 330 -13.42 -7.96 2.44
N VAL A 331 -12.12 -8.20 2.22
CA VAL A 331 -11.61 -9.55 1.93
C VAL A 331 -11.74 -10.47 3.14
N ALA A 332 -11.47 -9.98 4.36
CA ALA A 332 -11.68 -10.76 5.58
C ALA A 332 -13.14 -11.23 5.68
N LEU A 333 -14.10 -10.31 5.53
CA LEU A 333 -15.53 -10.64 5.58
C LEU A 333 -15.92 -11.59 4.44
N LEU A 334 -15.44 -11.36 3.22
CA LEU A 334 -15.73 -12.22 2.07
C LEU A 334 -15.26 -13.66 2.32
N ARG A 335 -14.03 -13.85 2.82
CA ARG A 335 -13.49 -15.18 3.14
C ARG A 335 -14.27 -15.87 4.26
N ILE A 336 -14.71 -15.12 5.27
CA ILE A 336 -15.51 -15.66 6.38
C ILE A 336 -16.91 -16.04 5.89
N LEU A 337 -17.56 -15.19 5.10
CA LEU A 337 -18.91 -15.41 4.57
C LEU A 337 -18.98 -16.58 3.57
N LYS A 338 -17.92 -16.82 2.79
CA LYS A 338 -17.86 -17.91 1.81
C LYS A 338 -17.19 -19.18 2.35
N GLY A 339 -16.55 -19.10 3.51
CA GLY A 339 -15.85 -20.19 4.18
C GLY A 339 -16.78 -21.09 5.01
N PRO A 340 -16.19 -21.94 5.88
CA PRO A 340 -16.96 -22.86 6.70
C PRO A 340 -17.91 -22.14 7.66
N SER A 341 -19.14 -22.65 7.77
CA SER A 341 -20.12 -22.15 8.74
C SER A 341 -19.69 -22.50 10.16
N LEU A 342 -19.33 -21.47 10.95
CA LEU A 342 -18.97 -21.61 12.36
C LEU A 342 -20.11 -21.11 13.25
N PRO A 343 -20.46 -21.84 14.34
CA PRO A 343 -21.52 -21.43 15.25
C PRO A 343 -21.17 -20.12 15.97
N GLY A 344 -22.16 -19.25 16.17
CA GLY A 344 -22.01 -17.99 16.92
C GLY A 344 -21.48 -16.81 16.10
N LEU A 345 -21.24 -16.96 14.80
CA LEU A 345 -20.89 -15.84 13.92
C LEU A 345 -22.14 -15.07 13.49
N ASP A 346 -22.10 -13.74 13.65
CA ASP A 346 -23.12 -12.83 13.12
C ASP A 346 -22.88 -12.58 11.61
N LEU A 347 -23.25 -13.59 10.81
CA LEU A 347 -23.05 -13.56 9.36
C LEU A 347 -23.95 -12.54 8.66
N GLU A 348 -25.11 -12.22 9.23
CA GLU A 348 -26.02 -11.20 8.69
C GLU A 348 -25.41 -9.79 8.81
N ARG A 349 -24.86 -9.45 9.99
CA ARG A 349 -24.13 -8.20 10.15
C ARG A 349 -22.90 -8.15 9.25
N ALA A 350 -22.15 -9.25 9.13
CA ALA A 350 -20.99 -9.32 8.25
C ALA A 350 -21.38 -9.08 6.78
N ARG A 351 -22.46 -9.70 6.30
CA ARG A 351 -22.99 -9.52 4.95
C ARG A 351 -23.41 -8.06 4.70
N SER A 352 -24.17 -7.48 5.62
CA SER A 352 -24.57 -6.06 5.54
C SER A 352 -23.34 -5.14 5.48
N ARG A 353 -22.35 -5.36 6.35
CA ARG A 353 -21.10 -4.59 6.38
C ARG A 353 -20.27 -4.76 5.10
N PHE A 354 -20.24 -5.95 4.52
CA PHE A 354 -19.54 -6.19 3.26
C PHE A 354 -20.09 -5.32 2.11
N PHE A 355 -21.41 -5.20 1.97
CA PHE A 355 -22.01 -4.33 0.96
C PHE A 355 -21.86 -2.84 1.27
N ILE A 356 -21.88 -2.46 2.55
CA ILE A 356 -21.53 -1.09 2.96
C ILE A 356 -20.09 -0.77 2.52
N ALA A 357 -19.14 -1.67 2.74
CA ALA A 357 -17.75 -1.47 2.33
C ALA A 357 -17.61 -1.29 0.81
N ILE A 358 -18.34 -2.06 0.01
CA ILE A 358 -18.40 -1.88 -1.45
C ILE A 358 -18.88 -0.46 -1.81
N ASN A 359 -19.91 0.06 -1.14
CA ASN A 359 -20.40 1.41 -1.40
C ASN A 359 -19.42 2.50 -0.94
N LEU A 360 -18.71 2.30 0.18
CA LEU A 360 -17.66 3.23 0.63
C LEU A 360 -16.48 3.24 -0.36
N LEU A 361 -16.06 2.09 -0.88
CA LEU A 361 -15.02 2.00 -1.90
C LEU A 361 -15.41 2.73 -3.19
N LYS A 362 -16.68 2.68 -3.61
CA LYS A 362 -17.17 3.50 -4.73
C LYS A 362 -16.99 5.00 -4.48
N GLN A 363 -17.24 5.47 -3.26
CA GLN A 363 -17.08 6.88 -2.89
C GLN A 363 -15.62 7.33 -2.78
N MET A 364 -14.68 6.39 -2.57
CA MET A 364 -13.24 6.67 -2.56
C MET A 364 -12.63 6.75 -3.98
N SER A 365 -13.37 6.33 -5.00
CA SER A 365 -12.91 6.36 -6.38
C SER A 365 -12.84 7.81 -6.89
N VAL A 366 -11.69 8.17 -7.47
CA VAL A 366 -11.40 9.50 -8.02
C VAL A 366 -11.51 9.48 -9.54
N GLN A 367 -11.21 8.35 -10.17
CA GLN A 367 -11.21 8.21 -11.64
C GLN A 367 -11.80 6.87 -12.07
N ASN A 368 -12.34 6.85 -13.29
CA ASN A 368 -12.78 5.61 -13.90
C ASN A 368 -11.63 4.59 -13.93
N ASN A 369 -11.93 3.36 -13.53
CA ASN A 369 -10.97 2.26 -13.49
C ASN A 369 -9.77 2.48 -12.55
N ASP A 370 -9.88 3.33 -11.53
CA ASP A 370 -8.88 3.36 -10.48
C ASP A 370 -8.93 2.12 -9.56
N ALA A 371 -7.96 2.00 -8.65
CA ALA A 371 -7.85 0.84 -7.76
C ALA A 371 -9.11 0.59 -6.91
N ALA A 372 -9.81 1.65 -6.50
CA ALA A 372 -11.05 1.53 -5.71
C ALA A 372 -12.21 1.01 -6.57
N ALA A 373 -12.41 1.57 -7.76
CA ALA A 373 -13.41 1.08 -8.72
C ALA A 373 -13.16 -0.38 -9.13
N LYS A 374 -11.90 -0.74 -9.39
CA LYS A 374 -11.51 -2.13 -9.72
C LYS A 374 -11.76 -3.09 -8.55
N THR A 375 -11.43 -2.68 -7.32
CA THR A 375 -11.72 -3.47 -6.12
C THR A 375 -13.22 -3.73 -5.97
N VAL A 376 -14.08 -2.74 -6.26
CA VAL A 376 -15.54 -2.91 -6.26
C VAL A 376 -15.97 -3.99 -7.26
N ILE A 377 -15.40 -4.01 -8.46
CA ILE A 377 -15.70 -5.01 -9.49
C ILE A 377 -15.30 -6.41 -8.99
N VAL A 378 -14.04 -6.56 -8.54
CA VAL A 378 -13.49 -7.84 -8.07
C VAL A 378 -14.29 -8.40 -6.89
N LEU A 379 -14.61 -7.57 -5.89
CA LEU A 379 -15.37 -8.01 -4.72
C LEU A 379 -16.80 -8.47 -5.10
N ASN A 380 -17.48 -7.77 -6.01
CA ASN A 380 -18.81 -8.18 -6.48
C ASN A 380 -18.76 -9.49 -7.27
N GLN A 381 -17.76 -9.67 -8.13
CA GLN A 381 -17.61 -10.89 -8.92
C GLN A 381 -17.25 -12.09 -8.04
N LEU A 382 -16.31 -11.92 -7.10
CA LEU A 382 -15.98 -12.97 -6.13
C LEU A 382 -17.15 -13.32 -5.19
N TRP A 383 -17.96 -12.33 -4.81
CA TRP A 383 -19.16 -12.56 -4.01
C TRP A 383 -20.11 -13.53 -4.74
N ASN A 384 -20.37 -13.29 -6.02
CA ASN A 384 -21.28 -14.09 -6.85
C ASN A 384 -20.66 -15.38 -7.39
N SER A 385 -19.33 -15.53 -7.35
CA SER A 385 -18.65 -16.76 -7.79
C SER A 385 -19.02 -17.96 -6.92
N THR A 386 -19.36 -19.08 -7.55
CA THR A 386 -19.56 -20.37 -6.89
C THR A 386 -18.27 -21.15 -6.69
N ARG A 387 -17.16 -20.70 -7.29
CA ARG A 387 -15.85 -21.38 -7.29
C ARG A 387 -14.86 -20.75 -6.33
N ALA A 388 -15.00 -19.46 -6.02
CA ALA A 388 -14.09 -18.76 -5.13
C ALA A 388 -14.04 -19.40 -3.73
N PHE A 389 -12.83 -19.74 -3.28
CA PHE A 389 -12.53 -20.43 -2.01
C PHE A 389 -13.16 -21.82 -1.88
N ARG A 390 -13.37 -22.50 -3.02
CA ARG A 390 -13.91 -23.86 -3.08
C ARG A 390 -12.94 -24.81 -3.77
N LYS A 391 -12.92 -26.05 -3.29
CA LYS A 391 -12.28 -27.18 -3.97
C LYS A 391 -13.08 -27.58 -5.22
N SER A 392 -12.49 -28.41 -6.06
CA SER A 392 -13.15 -28.97 -7.26
C SER A 392 -14.38 -29.83 -6.92
N ASP A 393 -14.44 -30.39 -5.71
CA ASP A 393 -15.58 -31.16 -5.19
C ASP A 393 -16.68 -30.27 -4.56
N GLY A 394 -16.51 -28.93 -4.56
CA GLY A 394 -17.43 -27.98 -3.93
C GLY A 394 -17.22 -27.78 -2.43
N GLY A 395 -16.30 -28.52 -1.80
CA GLY A 395 -15.93 -28.35 -0.40
C GLY A 395 -15.24 -27.01 -0.14
N ASP A 396 -15.26 -26.56 1.13
CA ASP A 396 -14.59 -25.33 1.54
C ASP A 396 -13.06 -25.43 1.36
N PHE A 397 -12.44 -24.35 0.91
CA PHE A 397 -10.99 -24.19 0.82
C PHE A 397 -10.52 -23.00 1.71
N PRO A 398 -10.39 -23.21 3.04
CA PRO A 398 -10.00 -22.15 3.96
C PRO A 398 -8.51 -21.75 3.83
N THR A 399 -7.67 -22.66 3.33
CA THR A 399 -6.23 -22.49 3.22
C THR A 399 -5.84 -21.39 2.23
N LEU A 400 -4.88 -20.53 2.60
CA LEU A 400 -4.27 -19.57 1.68
C LEU A 400 -3.33 -20.27 0.69
N ARG A 401 -3.45 -19.98 -0.61
CA ARG A 401 -2.51 -20.42 -1.67
C ARG A 401 -1.34 -19.45 -1.77
N ILE A 402 -1.61 -18.15 -1.71
CA ILE A 402 -0.57 -17.12 -1.61
C ILE A 402 -0.26 -16.87 -0.13
N ARG A 403 1.01 -17.02 0.26
CA ARG A 403 1.46 -16.96 1.66
C ARG A 403 2.71 -16.10 1.87
N SER A 404 3.20 -15.43 0.83
CA SER A 404 4.46 -14.67 0.83
C SER A 404 4.28 -13.17 1.08
N ARG A 405 3.06 -12.70 1.34
CA ARG A 405 2.69 -11.27 1.37
C ARG A 405 2.15 -10.81 2.74
N LEU A 406 2.46 -11.51 3.83
CA LEU A 406 2.00 -11.18 5.20
C LEU A 406 0.48 -10.92 5.27
N MET A 407 0.03 -9.82 5.90
CA MET A 407 -1.39 -9.48 6.05
C MET A 407 -2.12 -9.23 4.72
N LEU A 408 -1.36 -8.99 3.65
CA LEU A 408 -1.90 -8.84 2.31
C LEU A 408 -2.17 -10.19 1.64
N SER A 409 -1.57 -11.28 2.12
CA SER A 409 -1.70 -12.62 1.53
C SER A 409 -3.17 -13.03 1.27
N PRO A 410 -4.13 -12.82 2.19
CA PRO A 410 -5.54 -13.13 1.93
C PRO A 410 -6.15 -12.32 0.78
N VAL A 411 -5.71 -11.08 0.56
CA VAL A 411 -6.13 -10.21 -0.54
C VAL A 411 -5.55 -10.69 -1.86
N VAL A 412 -4.24 -10.91 -1.92
CA VAL A 412 -3.58 -11.39 -3.14
C VAL A 412 -4.16 -12.74 -3.55
N ASP A 413 -4.37 -13.64 -2.59
CA ASP A 413 -5.01 -14.92 -2.82
C ASP A 413 -6.43 -14.77 -3.40
N ALA A 414 -7.25 -13.87 -2.85
CA ALA A 414 -8.59 -13.58 -3.38
C ALA A 414 -8.55 -13.04 -4.81
N VAL A 415 -7.61 -12.16 -5.13
CA VAL A 415 -7.40 -11.65 -6.50
C VAL A 415 -6.99 -12.79 -7.44
N TRP A 416 -6.18 -13.74 -6.99
CA TRP A 416 -5.84 -14.93 -7.79
C TRP A 416 -7.06 -15.82 -8.07
N TRP A 417 -7.94 -16.04 -7.08
CA TRP A 417 -9.22 -16.73 -7.31
C TRP A 417 -10.05 -16.03 -8.38
N TRP A 418 -10.07 -14.70 -8.35
CA TRP A 418 -10.78 -13.91 -9.33
C TRP A 418 -10.17 -14.05 -10.73
N ARG A 419 -8.83 -13.95 -10.85
CA ARG A 419 -8.10 -14.08 -12.12
C ARG A 419 -8.32 -15.44 -12.78
N GLU A 420 -8.23 -16.54 -12.05
CA GLU A 420 -8.45 -17.88 -12.61
C GLU A 420 -9.83 -18.04 -13.27
N GLU A 421 -10.83 -17.33 -12.76
CA GLU A 421 -12.19 -17.38 -13.30
C GLU A 421 -12.41 -16.37 -14.43
N HIS A 422 -11.79 -15.19 -14.40
CA HIS A 422 -12.12 -14.08 -15.31
C HIS A 422 -11.02 -13.73 -16.32
N ASP A 423 -9.79 -14.21 -16.13
CA ASP A 423 -8.66 -13.99 -17.03
C ASP A 423 -8.50 -15.19 -18.00
N PRO A 424 -8.69 -14.99 -19.31
CA PRO A 424 -8.52 -16.04 -20.32
C PRO A 424 -7.09 -16.62 -20.35
N GLN A 425 -6.06 -15.84 -20.04
CA GLN A 425 -4.67 -16.28 -20.11
C GLN A 425 -4.34 -17.29 -19.01
N CYS A 426 -4.95 -17.15 -17.83
CA CYS A 426 -4.82 -18.12 -16.73
C CYS A 426 -5.50 -19.47 -17.03
N ARG A 427 -6.37 -19.55 -18.03
CA ARG A 427 -7.04 -20.80 -18.43
C ARG A 427 -6.21 -21.68 -19.37
N SER A 428 -5.16 -21.15 -20.02
CA SER A 428 -4.42 -21.88 -21.06
C SER A 428 -3.38 -22.88 -20.54
N GLY A 429 -3.26 -23.08 -19.23
CA GLY A 429 -2.24 -23.94 -18.61
C GLY A 429 -2.64 -25.40 -18.34
N VAL A 430 -3.87 -25.82 -18.65
CA VAL A 430 -4.26 -27.23 -18.51
C VAL A 430 -4.09 -27.91 -19.87
N PRO A 431 -3.11 -28.84 -20.04
CA PRO A 431 -3.10 -29.68 -21.22
C PRO A 431 -4.37 -30.53 -21.15
N SER A 432 -5.30 -30.23 -22.06
CA SER A 432 -6.45 -31.09 -22.28
C SER A 432 -5.90 -32.41 -22.80
N GLN A 433 -5.76 -33.43 -21.94
CA GLN A 433 -5.72 -34.82 -22.38
C GLN A 433 -7.11 -35.14 -22.95
N GLY A 434 -7.34 -34.69 -24.18
CA GLY A 434 -8.42 -35.12 -25.03
C GLY A 434 -7.80 -35.99 -26.11
N ASN A 435 -8.00 -37.29 -26.01
CA ASN A 435 -7.69 -38.24 -27.07
C ASN A 435 -8.29 -37.74 -28.39
N ALA A 436 -7.43 -37.32 -29.33
CA ALA A 436 -7.83 -37.15 -30.72
C ALA A 436 -7.87 -38.54 -31.38
N PRO A 437 -8.98 -38.97 -31.99
CA PRO A 437 -8.90 -39.94 -33.06
C PRO A 437 -8.58 -39.21 -34.37
N ASP A 438 -7.55 -39.71 -35.05
CA ASP A 438 -7.19 -39.40 -36.43
C ASP A 438 -8.40 -39.41 -37.38
N GLY A 439 -8.41 -38.50 -38.36
CA GLY A 439 -9.06 -38.80 -39.63
C GLY A 439 -9.63 -37.65 -40.49
N ILE A 440 -8.76 -37.13 -41.36
CA ILE A 440 -9.00 -36.78 -42.78
C ILE A 440 -9.69 -35.44 -43.14
N ASP A 441 -8.93 -34.70 -43.97
CA ASP A 441 -9.18 -33.43 -44.68
C ASP A 441 -10.44 -33.37 -45.56
N SER A 442 -10.99 -32.16 -45.74
CA SER A 442 -11.40 -31.62 -47.06
C SER A 442 -11.74 -30.11 -47.04
N ASN A 443 -10.83 -29.37 -47.67
CA ASN A 443 -10.87 -28.06 -48.35
C ASN A 443 -12.21 -27.29 -48.62
N ARG A 444 -12.03 -25.95 -48.57
CA ARG A 444 -12.51 -24.87 -49.49
C ARG A 444 -13.87 -24.15 -49.29
N ASP A 445 -13.72 -22.85 -49.01
CA ASP A 445 -14.34 -21.65 -49.60
C ASP A 445 -15.73 -21.76 -50.25
N SER A 446 -16.67 -20.91 -49.81
CA SER A 446 -17.33 -19.91 -50.67
C SER A 446 -18.31 -19.01 -49.91
N THR A 447 -18.27 -17.74 -50.29
CA THR A 447 -19.18 -16.63 -50.02
C THR A 447 -20.65 -16.91 -50.37
N GLY A 448 -21.57 -16.39 -49.56
CA GLY A 448 -23.00 -16.33 -49.87
C GLY A 448 -23.74 -15.40 -48.91
N ALA A 449 -24.10 -14.21 -49.38
CA ALA A 449 -25.05 -13.32 -48.70
C ALA A 449 -26.49 -13.84 -48.88
N VAL A 450 -27.39 -13.51 -47.92
CA VAL A 450 -28.76 -12.94 -48.12
C VAL A 450 -29.66 -13.10 -46.87
N VAL A 451 -30.02 -11.94 -46.31
CA VAL A 451 -31.34 -11.48 -45.80
C VAL A 451 -31.82 -11.80 -44.36
N ASN A 452 -32.27 -10.69 -43.75
CA ASN A 452 -32.77 -10.39 -42.41
C ASN A 452 -34.02 -11.15 -41.94
N ALA A 453 -34.10 -11.34 -40.61
CA ALA A 453 -35.35 -11.22 -39.84
C ALA A 453 -35.06 -10.54 -38.48
N PRO A 454 -35.90 -9.59 -38.01
CA PRO A 454 -35.63 -8.83 -36.80
C PRO A 454 -36.24 -9.55 -35.58
N ILE A 455 -35.42 -9.87 -34.58
CA ILE A 455 -35.92 -10.31 -33.26
C ILE A 455 -35.15 -9.57 -32.18
N GLY A 456 -35.89 -8.71 -31.47
CA GLY A 456 -35.72 -8.31 -30.08
C GLY A 456 -34.32 -8.07 -29.55
N LEU A 457 -33.95 -6.80 -29.43
CA LEU A 457 -32.80 -6.33 -28.66
C LEU A 457 -33.01 -6.64 -27.17
N MET A 458 -32.64 -7.84 -26.72
CA MET A 458 -32.14 -7.99 -25.35
C MET A 458 -30.66 -7.63 -25.41
N GLU A 459 -30.31 -6.54 -24.74
CA GLU A 459 -28.94 -6.08 -24.52
C GLU A 459 -28.18 -7.15 -23.72
N ARG A 460 -27.60 -8.09 -24.46
CA ARG A 460 -26.64 -9.05 -23.94
C ARG A 460 -25.41 -8.21 -23.60
N GLN A 461 -25.20 -7.91 -22.32
CA GLN A 461 -23.96 -7.33 -21.83
C GLN A 461 -22.80 -8.15 -22.40
N GLU A 462 -22.06 -7.56 -23.34
CA GLU A 462 -20.79 -8.12 -23.78
C GLU A 462 -19.89 -8.27 -22.55
N PRO A 463 -19.18 -9.40 -22.41
CA PRO A 463 -18.20 -9.53 -21.33
C PRO A 463 -17.15 -8.45 -21.55
N VAL A 464 -17.11 -7.48 -20.62
CA VAL A 464 -16.06 -6.44 -20.58
C VAL A 464 -14.72 -7.17 -20.62
N LEU A 465 -14.02 -7.03 -21.74
CA LEU A 465 -12.70 -7.63 -21.95
C LEU A 465 -11.72 -6.89 -21.03
N PHE A 466 -11.47 -7.45 -19.86
CA PHE A 466 -10.48 -6.93 -18.93
C PHE A 466 -9.09 -7.31 -19.46
N GLY A 467 -8.48 -6.43 -20.27
CA GLY A 467 -7.10 -6.61 -20.72
C GLY A 467 -6.07 -6.38 -19.59
N ASP A 468 -4.78 -6.54 -19.91
CA ASP A 468 -3.63 -6.32 -19.00
C ASP A 468 -3.71 -4.98 -18.23
N GLN A 469 -4.38 -3.99 -18.83
CA GLN A 469 -4.75 -2.69 -18.26
C GLN A 469 -5.61 -2.73 -16.98
N PHE A 470 -6.46 -3.74 -16.79
CA PHE A 470 -7.20 -3.94 -15.53
C PHE A 470 -6.28 -4.52 -14.45
N LEU A 471 -5.38 -5.41 -14.86
CA LEU A 471 -4.50 -6.21 -14.02
C LEU A 471 -3.34 -5.41 -13.42
N ALA A 472 -2.87 -4.35 -14.10
CA ALA A 472 -1.82 -3.42 -13.66
C ALA A 472 -2.10 -2.71 -12.31
N ASP A 473 -3.37 -2.65 -11.92
CA ASP A 473 -3.76 -2.10 -10.62
C ASP A 473 -3.85 -3.11 -9.50
N PHE A 474 -3.57 -4.38 -9.76
CA PHE A 474 -3.23 -5.36 -8.72
C PHE A 474 -1.76 -5.82 -8.83
N GLU A 475 -1.01 -5.34 -9.83
CA GLU A 475 0.46 -5.48 -9.90
C GLU A 475 1.16 -4.80 -8.74
N TRP A 476 0.54 -3.87 -7.99
CA TRP A 476 1.16 -3.43 -6.73
C TRP A 476 1.30 -4.58 -5.72
N ALA A 477 0.47 -5.62 -5.81
CA ALA A 477 0.50 -6.80 -4.96
C ALA A 477 1.28 -7.97 -5.58
N LEU A 478 1.61 -7.91 -6.87
CA LEU A 478 2.34 -8.93 -7.62
C LEU A 478 3.72 -8.37 -8.00
N GLY A 479 4.71 -9.21 -8.33
CA GLY A 479 5.99 -8.68 -8.82
C GLY A 479 5.84 -8.22 -10.27
N ASP A 480 6.68 -7.31 -10.74
CA ASP A 480 6.83 -7.08 -12.19
C ASP A 480 7.17 -8.42 -12.88
N ASP A 481 6.59 -8.62 -14.07
CA ASP A 481 6.89 -9.77 -14.90
C ASP A 481 8.39 -9.82 -15.24
N GLY A 482 9.06 -10.87 -14.77
CA GLY A 482 10.36 -11.32 -15.28
C GLY A 482 11.57 -10.49 -14.89
N LEU A 483 11.99 -10.53 -13.62
CA LEU A 483 13.40 -10.23 -13.27
C LEU A 483 14.39 -11.20 -13.96
N PHE A 484 13.90 -12.38 -14.35
CA PHE A 484 14.64 -13.36 -15.11
C PHE A 484 13.80 -13.81 -16.31
N PRO A 485 14.41 -14.04 -17.49
CA PRO A 485 13.72 -14.74 -18.57
C PRO A 485 13.23 -16.10 -18.06
N PRO A 486 12.10 -16.63 -18.58
CA PRO A 486 11.60 -17.94 -18.19
C PRO A 486 12.72 -18.96 -18.32
N THR A 487 13.25 -19.42 -17.18
CA THR A 487 14.26 -20.46 -17.18
C THR A 487 13.49 -21.77 -17.36
N GLU A 488 13.82 -22.53 -18.41
CA GLU A 488 13.19 -23.80 -18.71
C GLU A 488 13.11 -24.70 -17.45
N LEU A 489 11.99 -25.40 -17.32
CA LEU A 489 11.64 -26.27 -16.20
C LEU A 489 12.74 -27.30 -15.95
N TYR A 490 13.55 -27.10 -14.90
CA TYR A 490 14.41 -28.18 -14.39
C TYR A 490 13.53 -29.23 -13.70
N GLY A 491 13.42 -30.37 -14.37
CA GLY A 491 12.77 -31.57 -13.87
C GLY A 491 13.37 -32.07 -12.56
N SER A 492 12.50 -32.72 -11.80
CA SER A 492 12.75 -33.48 -10.57
C SER A 492 14.07 -34.25 -10.54
N GLY A 493 14.88 -34.03 -9.50
CA GLY A 493 16.02 -34.90 -9.18
C GLY A 493 17.03 -34.28 -8.21
N TRP A 494 16.65 -34.02 -6.96
CA TRP A 494 17.64 -33.77 -5.90
C TRP A 494 18.27 -35.11 -5.49
N VAL A 495 19.39 -35.47 -6.12
CA VAL A 495 20.31 -36.49 -5.62
C VAL A 495 21.46 -35.78 -4.92
N ILE A 496 21.66 -36.11 -3.65
CA ILE A 496 22.77 -35.66 -2.81
C ILE A 496 24.08 -36.09 -3.48
N ALA A 497 24.88 -35.13 -3.93
CA ALA A 497 26.24 -35.37 -4.38
C ALA A 497 27.23 -34.55 -3.54
N THR A 498 28.16 -35.29 -2.96
CA THR A 498 29.27 -34.92 -2.08
C THR A 498 30.25 -33.91 -2.69
N LYS A 499 30.89 -33.12 -1.80
CA LYS A 499 31.98 -32.13 -2.00
C LYS A 499 32.89 -32.33 -3.24
N PRO A 500 33.31 -31.25 -3.92
CA PRO A 500 34.52 -31.25 -4.73
C PRO A 500 35.75 -30.72 -3.94
N PRO A 501 36.99 -31.08 -4.35
CA PRO A 501 38.20 -30.83 -3.59
C PRO A 501 38.84 -29.46 -3.86
N MET A 502 39.59 -28.96 -2.88
CA MET A 502 40.57 -27.88 -3.03
C MET A 502 41.68 -28.30 -4.01
N ILE A 503 42.02 -27.42 -4.96
CA ILE A 503 43.32 -27.44 -5.65
C ILE A 503 43.88 -26.02 -5.64
N CYS A 504 44.91 -25.83 -4.81
CA CYS A 504 45.85 -24.72 -4.90
C CYS A 504 46.73 -24.87 -6.15
N ARG A 505 46.92 -23.79 -6.91
CA ARG A 505 48.14 -23.59 -7.71
C ARG A 505 48.58 -22.13 -7.67
N SER A 506 49.84 -21.95 -7.30
CA SER A 506 50.59 -20.70 -7.20
C SER A 506 51.44 -20.44 -8.46
N VAL A 507 51.29 -19.24 -9.06
CA VAL A 507 52.29 -18.17 -9.44
C VAL A 507 53.58 -18.60 -10.20
N PRO A 508 54.10 -17.92 -11.28
CA PRO A 508 54.57 -16.49 -11.34
C PRO A 508 54.39 -15.77 -12.71
N GLY A 509 54.62 -14.47 -12.98
CA GLY A 509 55.13 -13.26 -12.30
C GLY A 509 55.58 -12.22 -13.38
N LEU A 510 55.45 -10.89 -13.10
CA LEU A 510 56.09 -9.70 -13.76
C LEU A 510 55.66 -9.34 -15.22
N THR A 511 55.54 -8.10 -15.75
CA THR A 511 55.71 -6.68 -15.35
C THR A 511 55.18 -5.74 -16.47
N GLU A 512 54.86 -4.49 -16.11
CA GLU A 512 54.90 -3.21 -16.89
C GLU A 512 53.79 -2.77 -17.90
N ALA A 513 53.14 -1.65 -17.51
CA ALA A 513 52.89 -0.37 -18.20
C ALA A 513 52.34 -0.29 -19.65
N SER A 514 51.16 0.33 -19.85
CA SER A 514 51.01 1.75 -20.24
C SER A 514 49.62 2.12 -20.82
N ARG A 515 49.15 3.33 -20.45
CA ARG A 515 48.33 4.32 -21.18
C ARG A 515 47.11 3.86 -22.01
N TYR A 516 45.92 4.31 -21.57
CA TYR A 516 44.79 4.63 -22.45
C TYR A 516 44.26 6.05 -22.18
N PRO A 517 43.83 6.82 -23.20
CA PRO A 517 43.50 8.23 -23.06
C PRO A 517 42.03 8.48 -22.67
N GLN A 518 41.82 9.54 -21.90
CA GLN A 518 40.55 10.14 -21.53
C GLN A 518 39.86 10.81 -22.74
N PRO A 519 38.55 10.61 -22.98
CA PRO A 519 37.81 11.43 -23.93
C PRO A 519 37.40 12.78 -23.31
N ARG A 520 37.90 13.87 -23.91
CA ARG A 520 37.49 15.26 -23.61
C ARG A 520 36.07 15.50 -24.14
N PHE A 521 35.11 15.77 -23.26
CA PHE A 521 33.82 16.37 -23.64
C PHE A 521 33.95 17.90 -23.63
N VAL A 522 33.81 18.50 -24.81
CA VAL A 522 33.74 19.96 -25.00
C VAL A 522 32.30 20.40 -24.72
N TRP A 523 32.13 21.28 -23.74
CA TRP A 523 30.88 21.97 -23.47
C TRP A 523 30.69 23.12 -24.47
N ALA A 524 29.60 23.11 -25.24
CA ALA A 524 29.14 24.24 -26.02
C ALA A 524 27.80 24.74 -25.42
N PRO A 525 27.66 26.04 -25.08
CA PRO A 525 26.43 26.58 -24.51
C PRO A 525 25.38 26.85 -25.60
N PRO A 526 24.08 26.66 -25.34
CA PRO A 526 23.03 27.00 -26.29
C PRO A 526 22.78 28.52 -26.30
N SER A 527 22.90 29.10 -27.50
CA SER A 527 22.62 30.49 -27.80
C SER A 527 21.12 30.79 -27.80
N ILE A 528 20.79 31.89 -27.12
CA ILE A 528 19.51 32.59 -27.15
C ILE A 528 19.26 33.14 -28.55
N LEU A 529 18.09 32.89 -29.14
CA LEU A 529 17.52 33.76 -30.17
C LEU A 529 15.99 33.83 -30.06
N SER A 530 15.56 35.03 -29.72
CA SER A 530 14.21 35.55 -29.68
C SER A 530 13.62 35.80 -31.08
N LYS A 531 12.28 35.83 -31.12
CA LYS A 531 11.37 36.52 -32.07
C LYS A 531 11.10 35.89 -33.44
N ARG A 532 9.81 35.55 -33.63
CA ARG A 532 8.87 36.03 -34.66
C ARG A 532 7.49 35.47 -34.22
N ARG A 533 6.39 36.21 -34.11
CA ARG A 533 6.02 37.54 -34.60
C ARG A 533 4.95 38.13 -33.68
#